data_AF-A0A8J5RKN7-F1
#
_entry.id   AF-A0A8J5RKN7-F1
#
_cell.length_a   1.000
_cell.length_b   1.000
_cell.length_c   1.000
_cell.angle_alpha   90.00
_cell.angle_beta   90.00
_cell.angle_gamma   90.00
#
_symmetry.space_group_name_H-M   'P 1'
#
loop_
_entity.id
_entity.type
_entity.pdbx_description
1 polymer ?
#
loop_
_entity_poly.entity_id
_entity_poly.type
_entity_poly.pdbx_seq_one_letter_code
_entity_poly.pdbx_strand_id
1 'polypeptide(L)'
;MDAAVVLENSKLESFLRWFQANGADLRGCTIRRSGREGFGLFSTSAKAGATDGVVMVVPLDLAITSDEGSAGSSHGPRCRELFEECGVDDRLLVMLFLVVERLRPSSLWKPYLDMLPSTFGTSIWFTENELAELEGTTLHRATVMQRKSLQTLFDGKVKRSRWGALKWR
;
A
#
# COMPACT_ATOMS: atom_id res chain seq x y z
N MET A 1 -24.35 -16.06 0.97
CA MET A 1 -23.48 -14.87 0.96
C MET A 1 -22.05 -15.39 0.90
N ASP A 2 -21.30 -15.07 -0.15
CA ASP A 2 -19.95 -15.64 -0.37
C ASP A 2 -19.01 -15.34 0.80
N ALA A 3 -18.26 -16.33 1.26
CA ALA A 3 -17.31 -16.20 2.36
C ALA A 3 -16.25 -15.10 2.10
N ALA A 4 -15.90 -14.88 0.83
CA ALA A 4 -15.00 -13.80 0.41
C ALA A 4 -15.58 -12.40 0.70
N VAL A 5 -16.87 -12.19 0.41
CA VAL A 5 -17.57 -10.92 0.67
C VAL A 5 -17.66 -10.65 2.16
N VAL A 6 -17.92 -11.69 2.96
CA VAL A 6 -17.95 -11.58 4.43
C VAL A 6 -16.57 -11.20 4.99
N LEU A 7 -15.50 -11.82 4.49
CA LEU A 7 -14.13 -11.51 4.90
C LEU A 7 -13.73 -10.08 4.54
N GLU A 8 -14.02 -9.64 3.32
CA GLU A 8 -13.73 -8.28 2.85
C GLU A 8 -14.49 -7.22 3.66
N ASN A 9 -15.77 -7.47 4.00
CA ASN A 9 -16.53 -6.59 4.86
C ASN A 9 -15.93 -6.53 6.27
N SER A 10 -15.48 -7.66 6.83
CA SER A 10 -14.82 -7.68 8.14
C SER A 10 -13.52 -6.87 8.16
N LYS A 11 -12.73 -6.94 7.07
CA LYS A 11 -11.53 -6.12 6.90
C LYS A 11 -11.88 -4.64 6.82
N LEU A 12 -12.90 -4.27 6.04
CA LEU A 12 -13.36 -2.89 5.94
C LEU A 12 -13.80 -2.34 7.29
N GLU A 13 -14.60 -3.09 8.05
CA GLU A 13 -15.05 -2.69 9.39
C GLU A 13 -13.89 -2.52 10.37
N SER A 14 -12.86 -3.37 10.25
CA SER A 14 -11.65 -3.25 11.07
C SER A 14 -10.83 -2.03 10.69
N PHE A 15 -10.71 -1.75 9.39
CA PHE A 15 -10.06 -0.56 8.86
C PHE A 15 -10.78 0.72 9.30
N LEU A 16 -12.10 0.81 9.15
CA LEU A 16 -12.87 2.01 9.51
C LEU A 16 -12.77 2.32 11.00
N ARG A 17 -12.86 1.30 11.86
CA ARG A 17 -12.65 1.47 13.31
C ARG A 17 -11.26 1.99 13.64
N TRP A 18 -10.22 1.40 13.03
CA TRP A 18 -8.85 1.87 13.22
C TRP A 18 -8.66 3.29 12.69
N PHE A 19 -9.21 3.60 11.51
CA PHE A 19 -9.09 4.89 10.84
C PHE A 19 -9.68 6.02 11.69
N GLN A 20 -10.90 5.82 12.20
CA GLN A 20 -11.56 6.78 13.09
C GLN A 20 -10.88 6.88 14.46
N ALA A 21 -10.42 5.77 15.04
CA ALA A 21 -9.71 5.78 16.32
C ALA A 21 -8.40 6.57 16.28
N ASN A 22 -7.79 6.71 15.10
CA ASN A 22 -6.57 7.50 14.89
C ASN A 22 -6.88 8.92 14.34
N GLY A 23 -8.09 9.42 14.51
CA GLY A 23 -8.43 10.82 14.23
C GLY A 23 -8.83 11.13 12.79
N ALA A 24 -9.00 10.12 11.93
CA ALA A 24 -9.59 10.35 10.62
C ALA A 24 -11.11 10.55 10.73
N ASP A 25 -11.64 11.44 9.91
CA ASP A 25 -13.04 11.86 9.96
C ASP A 25 -13.68 11.78 8.58
N LEU A 26 -14.76 10.99 8.48
CA LEU A 26 -15.55 10.77 7.28
C LEU A 26 -16.85 11.59 7.39
N ARG A 27 -16.85 12.81 6.85
CA ARG A 27 -17.94 13.79 7.06
C ARG A 27 -19.06 13.68 6.04
N GLY A 28 -18.67 13.59 4.77
CA GLY A 28 -19.59 13.59 3.62
C GLY A 28 -19.40 12.39 2.72
N CYS A 29 -18.72 11.35 3.21
CA CYS A 29 -18.35 10.21 2.41
C CYS A 29 -18.34 8.91 3.20
N THR A 30 -18.37 7.80 2.47
CA THR A 30 -18.25 6.44 3.00
C THR A 30 -17.41 5.60 2.05
N ILE A 31 -16.68 4.64 2.61
CA ILE A 31 -15.90 3.69 1.82
C ILE A 31 -16.75 2.44 1.64
N ARG A 32 -16.96 2.03 0.39
CA ARG A 32 -17.75 0.84 0.05
C ARG A 32 -17.10 0.09 -1.10
N ARG A 33 -17.51 -1.16 -1.28
CA ARG A 33 -17.11 -1.94 -2.45
C ARG A 33 -17.81 -1.38 -3.71
N SER A 34 -17.02 -1.12 -4.73
CA SER A 34 -17.43 -0.74 -6.08
C SER A 34 -17.10 -1.88 -7.03
N GLY A 35 -18.09 -2.76 -7.28
CA GLY A 35 -18.02 -3.74 -8.37
C GLY A 35 -16.69 -4.50 -8.49
N ARG A 36 -16.06 -4.35 -9.66
CA ARG A 36 -14.76 -4.96 -10.04
C ARG A 36 -13.56 -4.08 -9.71
N GLU A 37 -13.82 -2.83 -9.34
CA GLU A 37 -12.87 -1.74 -9.13
C GLU A 37 -12.35 -1.74 -7.68
N GLY A 38 -12.84 -2.65 -6.84
CA GLY A 38 -12.41 -2.82 -5.45
C GLY A 38 -13.18 -1.92 -4.50
N PHE A 39 -12.49 -1.27 -3.56
CA PHE A 39 -13.10 -0.30 -2.65
C PHE A 39 -12.98 1.12 -3.21
N GLY A 40 -14.03 1.91 -3.05
CA GLY A 40 -14.08 3.29 -3.50
C GLY A 40 -14.71 4.20 -2.45
N LEU A 41 -14.49 5.50 -2.63
CA LEU A 41 -15.11 6.54 -1.83
C LEU A 41 -16.42 6.98 -2.48
N PHE A 42 -17.49 7.02 -1.70
CA PHE A 42 -18.81 7.42 -2.16
C PHE A 42 -19.31 8.60 -1.35
N SER A 43 -19.93 9.57 -2.01
CA SER A 43 -20.66 10.63 -1.33
C SER A 43 -21.84 10.04 -0.55
N THR A 44 -22.06 10.55 0.66
CA THR A 44 -23.27 10.26 1.45
C THR A 44 -24.40 11.26 1.18
N SER A 45 -24.14 12.32 0.41
CA SER A 45 -25.17 13.30 0.06
C SER A 45 -26.09 12.78 -1.04
N ALA A 46 -27.40 12.92 -0.83
CA ALA A 46 -28.43 12.58 -1.82
C ALA A 46 -28.48 13.58 -3.01
N LYS A 47 -27.87 14.77 -2.88
CA LYS A 47 -27.83 15.78 -3.94
C LYS A 47 -26.45 15.86 -4.56
N ALA A 48 -26.37 15.60 -5.87
CA ALA A 48 -25.15 15.81 -6.66
C ALA A 48 -24.70 17.29 -6.53
N GLY A 49 -23.44 17.51 -6.15
CA GLY A 49 -22.87 18.85 -6.00
C GLY A 49 -23.14 19.56 -4.66
N ALA A 50 -23.82 18.93 -3.69
CA ALA A 50 -24.09 19.56 -2.39
C ALA A 50 -22.94 19.52 -1.38
N THR A 51 -21.77 18.96 -1.76
CA THR A 51 -20.60 18.87 -0.90
C THR A 51 -19.64 20.02 -1.19
N ASP A 52 -20.03 21.26 -0.86
CA ASP A 52 -19.14 22.43 -0.95
C ASP A 52 -18.19 22.53 0.28
N GLY A 53 -17.83 21.37 0.85
CA GLY A 53 -17.12 21.28 2.12
C GLY A 53 -16.19 20.08 2.19
N VAL A 54 -15.38 20.06 3.25
CA VAL A 54 -14.41 18.99 3.50
C VAL A 54 -15.13 17.66 3.71
N VAL A 55 -14.98 16.73 2.77
CA VAL A 55 -15.65 15.42 2.80
C VAL A 55 -14.94 14.39 3.68
N MET A 56 -13.62 14.54 3.84
CA MET A 56 -12.76 13.66 4.65
C MET A 56 -11.60 14.46 5.25
N VAL A 57 -11.21 14.15 6.48
CA VAL A 57 -9.96 14.62 7.10
C VAL A 57 -9.13 13.40 7.49
N VAL A 58 -7.84 13.42 7.16
CA VAL A 58 -6.90 12.35 7.51
C VAL A 58 -5.68 13.00 8.17
N PRO A 59 -5.36 12.68 9.44
CA PRO A 59 -4.15 13.17 10.09
C PRO A 59 -2.88 12.73 9.34
N LEU A 60 -1.86 13.58 9.36
CA LEU A 60 -0.57 13.28 8.71
C LEU A 60 0.13 12.08 9.34
N ASP A 61 -0.13 11.81 10.62
CA ASP A 61 0.41 10.64 11.35
C ASP A 61 -0.12 9.30 10.79
N LEU A 62 -1.17 9.34 9.97
CA LEU A 62 -1.68 8.18 9.21
C LEU A 62 -1.10 8.09 7.79
N ALA A 63 -0.19 8.98 7.41
CA ALA A 63 0.52 8.91 6.14
C ALA A 63 1.83 8.12 6.30
N ILE A 64 2.00 7.13 5.43
CA ILE A 64 3.28 6.43 5.27
C ILE A 64 4.16 7.29 4.37
N THR A 65 5.17 7.93 4.95
CA THR A 65 6.15 8.73 4.22
C THR A 65 7.56 8.23 4.51
N SER A 66 8.53 8.69 3.72
CA SER A 66 9.96 8.46 4.01
C SER A 66 10.47 9.30 5.18
N ASP A 67 9.67 10.26 5.66
CA ASP A 67 10.05 11.20 6.71
C ASP A 67 9.87 10.61 8.12
N GLU A 68 10.78 10.97 9.02
CA GLU A 68 10.90 10.39 10.37
C GLU A 68 9.71 10.72 11.27
N GLY A 69 9.01 11.82 10.99
CA GLY A 69 7.95 12.35 11.84
C GLY A 69 6.56 11.75 11.59
N SER A 70 6.32 11.08 10.45
CA SER A 70 4.95 10.72 10.06
C SER A 70 4.55 9.27 10.36
N ALA A 71 5.52 8.37 10.51
CA ALA A 71 5.23 6.97 10.79
C ALA A 71 5.33 6.73 12.29
N GLY A 72 4.20 6.76 13.01
CA GLY A 72 4.07 6.41 14.44
C GLY A 72 4.48 4.98 14.82
N SER A 73 5.34 4.32 14.03
CA SER A 73 6.03 3.10 14.38
C SER A 73 7.22 3.45 15.28
N SER A 74 7.26 2.88 16.49
CA SER A 74 8.37 2.98 17.45
C SER A 74 9.74 2.48 16.93
N HIS A 75 9.80 2.05 15.66
CA HIS A 75 10.97 1.50 15.00
C HIS A 75 11.44 2.35 13.80
N GLY A 76 10.82 3.51 13.53
CA GLY A 76 11.22 4.43 12.48
C GLY A 76 12.73 4.68 12.41
N PRO A 77 13.41 5.00 13.54
CA PRO A 77 14.85 5.27 13.55
C PRO A 77 15.71 4.03 13.22
N ARG A 78 15.41 2.88 13.83
CA ARG A 78 16.18 1.63 13.62
C ARG A 78 15.99 1.07 12.21
N CYS A 79 14.79 1.18 11.67
CA CYS A 79 14.52 0.85 10.28
C CYS A 79 15.32 1.77 9.36
N ARG A 80 15.26 3.09 9.57
CA ARG A 80 16.00 4.07 8.78
C ARG A 80 17.51 3.82 8.80
N GLU A 81 18.13 3.59 9.96
CA GLU A 81 19.56 3.27 10.06
C GLU A 81 19.94 2.06 9.18
N LEU A 82 19.16 0.98 9.24
CA LEU A 82 19.36 -0.21 8.40
C LEU A 82 19.18 0.09 6.90
N PHE A 83 18.29 1.01 6.56
CA PHE A 83 18.03 1.42 5.17
C PHE A 83 19.12 2.38 4.64
N GLU A 84 19.59 3.31 5.46
CA GLU A 84 20.66 4.26 5.13
C GLU A 84 22.00 3.55 4.92
N GLU A 85 22.33 2.57 5.76
CA GLU A 85 23.49 1.70 5.58
C GLU A 85 23.48 0.96 4.24
N CYS A 86 22.28 0.68 3.71
CA CYS A 86 22.11 -0.01 2.43
C CYS A 86 22.05 0.95 1.22
N GLY A 87 22.13 2.26 1.42
CA GLY A 87 22.01 3.28 0.37
C GLY A 87 20.68 3.14 -0.39
N VAL A 88 19.59 3.09 0.35
CA VAL A 88 18.21 2.93 -0.14
C VAL A 88 17.61 4.32 -0.41
N ASP A 89 17.00 4.51 -1.58
CA ASP A 89 16.23 5.73 -1.86
C ASP A 89 14.87 5.73 -1.14
N ASP A 90 14.26 6.91 -1.01
CA ASP A 90 12.97 7.12 -0.33
C ASP A 90 11.85 6.19 -0.81
N ARG A 91 11.81 5.89 -2.11
CA ARG A 91 10.76 5.04 -2.68
C ARG A 91 10.96 3.60 -2.22
N LEU A 92 12.19 3.11 -2.29
CA LEU A 92 12.52 1.78 -1.80
C LEU A 92 12.37 1.69 -0.27
N LEU A 93 12.64 2.75 0.47
CA LEU A 93 12.38 2.85 1.91
C LEU A 93 10.90 2.62 2.22
N VAL A 94 9.98 3.33 1.55
CA VAL A 94 8.53 3.15 1.72
C VAL A 94 8.09 1.74 1.31
N MET A 95 8.63 1.19 0.21
CA MET A 95 8.33 -0.18 -0.20
C MET A 95 8.75 -1.20 0.86
N LEU A 96 9.95 -1.05 1.43
CA LEU A 96 10.45 -1.94 2.47
C LEU A 96 9.65 -1.81 3.76
N PHE A 97 9.29 -0.60 4.16
CA PHE A 97 8.38 -0.36 5.30
C PHE A 97 7.06 -1.12 5.12
N LEU A 98 6.42 -1.00 3.95
CA LEU A 98 5.17 -1.71 3.64
C LEU A 98 5.34 -3.24 3.75
N VAL A 99 6.45 -3.78 3.25
CA VAL A 99 6.73 -5.23 3.33
C VAL A 99 6.95 -5.67 4.78
N VAL A 100 7.78 -4.94 5.54
CA VAL A 100 8.09 -5.27 6.93
C VAL A 100 6.84 -5.21 7.80
N GLU A 101 6.07 -4.12 7.73
CA GLU A 101 4.84 -3.99 8.51
C GLU A 101 3.78 -5.03 8.10
N ARG A 102 3.74 -5.44 6.83
CA ARG A 102 2.82 -6.50 6.37
C ARG A 102 3.19 -7.88 6.92
N LEU A 103 4.46 -8.13 7.17
CA LEU A 103 4.94 -9.39 7.77
C LEU A 103 4.75 -9.43 9.30
N ARG A 104 4.48 -8.29 9.95
CA ARG A 104 4.31 -8.17 11.40
C ARG A 104 2.84 -8.33 11.81
N PRO A 105 2.46 -9.39 12.55
CA PRO A 105 1.07 -9.58 12.98
C PRO A 105 0.59 -8.48 13.95
N SER A 106 1.51 -7.91 14.73
CA SER A 106 1.25 -6.84 15.72
C SER A 106 1.41 -5.42 15.15
N SER A 107 1.51 -5.27 13.83
CA SER A 107 1.64 -3.95 13.20
C SER A 107 0.41 -3.08 13.49
N LEU A 108 0.66 -1.83 13.89
CA LEU A 108 -0.38 -0.81 14.00
C LEU A 108 -1.03 -0.51 12.64
N TRP A 109 -0.30 -0.70 11.55
CA TRP A 109 -0.76 -0.47 10.18
C TRP A 109 -1.53 -1.64 9.59
N LYS A 110 -1.66 -2.75 10.33
CA LYS A 110 -2.32 -3.97 9.86
C LYS A 110 -3.72 -3.73 9.28
N PRO A 111 -4.62 -2.93 9.89
CA PRO A 111 -5.95 -2.68 9.33
C PRO A 111 -5.90 -1.98 7.96
N TYR A 112 -4.94 -1.08 7.75
CA TYR A 112 -4.70 -0.45 6.45
C TYR A 112 -4.10 -1.44 5.44
N LEU A 113 -3.07 -2.18 5.83
CA LEU A 113 -2.38 -3.13 4.95
C LEU A 113 -3.28 -4.30 4.51
N ASP A 114 -4.20 -4.74 5.36
CA ASP A 114 -5.16 -5.80 5.05
C ASP A 114 -6.19 -5.38 3.98
N MET A 115 -6.40 -4.06 3.81
CA MET A 115 -7.25 -3.45 2.79
C MET A 115 -6.55 -3.24 1.44
N LEU A 116 -5.22 -3.29 1.40
CA LEU A 116 -4.48 -3.08 0.15
C LEU A 116 -4.72 -4.24 -0.83
N PRO A 117 -4.85 -3.94 -2.14
CA PRO A 117 -4.92 -4.97 -3.17
C PRO A 117 -3.72 -5.92 -3.11
N SER A 118 -3.96 -7.21 -3.35
CA SER A 118 -2.90 -8.21 -3.49
C SER A 118 -2.40 -8.34 -4.93
N THR A 119 -3.13 -7.79 -5.90
CA THR A 119 -2.83 -7.82 -7.32
C THR A 119 -3.17 -6.47 -7.95
N PHE A 120 -2.51 -6.15 -9.06
CA PHE A 120 -2.75 -4.91 -9.80
C PHE A 120 -2.91 -5.20 -11.29
N GLY A 121 -3.72 -4.41 -11.98
CA GLY A 121 -3.94 -4.54 -13.43
C GLY A 121 -2.85 -3.89 -14.30
N THR A 122 -1.68 -3.56 -13.73
CA THR A 122 -0.57 -2.94 -14.47
C THR A 122 0.22 -3.99 -15.26
N SER A 123 0.80 -3.60 -16.40
CA SER A 123 1.55 -4.51 -17.29
C SER A 123 2.69 -5.29 -16.63
N ILE A 124 3.24 -4.79 -15.51
CA ILE A 124 4.24 -5.50 -14.70
C ILE A 124 3.72 -6.86 -14.23
N TRP A 125 2.41 -6.98 -13.96
CA TRP A 125 1.75 -8.18 -13.45
C TRP A 125 1.26 -9.14 -14.53
N PHE A 126 1.44 -8.80 -15.82
CA PHE A 126 0.98 -9.64 -16.92
C PHE A 126 1.73 -10.97 -16.94
N THR A 127 1.04 -12.02 -17.35
CA THR A 127 1.70 -13.28 -17.71
C THR A 127 2.58 -13.08 -18.95
N GLU A 128 3.50 -14.02 -19.20
CA GLU A 128 4.33 -13.95 -20.40
C GLU A 128 3.51 -13.97 -21.69
N ASN A 129 2.37 -14.68 -21.71
CA ASN A 129 1.45 -14.68 -22.84
C ASN A 129 0.79 -13.31 -23.03
N GLU A 130 0.24 -12.70 -21.96
CA GLU A 130 -0.35 -11.36 -22.03
C GLU A 130 0.68 -10.28 -22.40
N LEU A 131 1.94 -10.46 -22.00
CA LEU A 131 3.02 -9.56 -22.38
C LEU A 131 3.44 -9.75 -23.85
N ALA A 132 3.42 -10.98 -24.36
CA ALA A 132 3.69 -11.27 -25.77
C ALA A 132 2.67 -10.60 -26.71
N GLU A 133 1.40 -10.48 -26.30
CA GLU A 133 0.39 -9.72 -27.05
C GLU A 133 0.73 -8.22 -27.20
N LEU A 134 1.59 -7.70 -26.32
CA LEU A 134 2.06 -6.30 -26.39
C LEU A 134 3.35 -6.15 -27.20
N GLU A 135 3.93 -7.23 -27.73
CA GLU A 135 5.22 -7.19 -28.43
C GLU A 135 5.22 -6.14 -29.56
N GLY A 136 6.35 -5.46 -29.74
CA GLY A 136 6.49 -4.35 -30.69
C GLY A 136 5.93 -3.01 -30.21
N THR A 137 5.14 -2.96 -29.14
CA THR A 137 4.64 -1.69 -28.58
C THR A 137 5.65 -1.00 -27.66
N THR A 138 5.46 0.32 -27.47
CA THR A 138 6.21 1.08 -26.45
C THR A 138 5.92 0.58 -25.02
N LEU A 139 4.68 0.13 -24.76
CA LEU A 139 4.29 -0.40 -23.45
C LEU A 139 5.04 -1.68 -23.12
N HIS A 140 5.20 -2.60 -24.07
CA HIS A 140 6.01 -3.82 -23.87
C HIS A 140 7.44 -3.47 -23.49
N ARG A 141 8.10 -2.59 -24.26
CA ARG A 141 9.47 -2.15 -23.98
C ARG A 141 9.60 -1.52 -22.58
N ALA A 142 8.68 -0.63 -22.23
CA ALA A 142 8.66 0.01 -20.91
C ALA A 142 8.48 -1.02 -19.78
N THR A 143 7.60 -2.00 -19.98
CA THR A 143 7.31 -3.06 -19.01
C THR A 143 8.53 -3.97 -18.79
N VAL A 144 9.18 -4.42 -19.86
CA VAL A 144 10.40 -5.25 -19.79
C VAL A 144 11.53 -4.49 -19.09
N MET A 145 11.75 -3.22 -19.43
CA MET A 145 12.75 -2.38 -18.76
C MET A 145 12.45 -2.23 -17.27
N GLN A 146 11.19 -1.99 -16.91
CA GLN A 146 10.77 -1.84 -15.52
C GLN A 146 10.94 -3.14 -14.72
N ARG A 147 10.54 -4.30 -15.27
CA ARG A 147 10.77 -5.61 -14.65
C ARG A 147 12.25 -5.87 -14.39
N LYS A 148 13.09 -5.62 -15.39
CA LYS A 148 14.55 -5.78 -15.26
C LYS A 148 15.14 -4.85 -14.20
N SER A 149 14.68 -3.60 -14.15
CA SER A 149 15.11 -2.61 -13.15
C SER A 149 14.73 -3.06 -11.74
N LEU A 150 13.50 -3.51 -11.53
CA LEU A 150 13.02 -4.01 -10.24
C LEU A 150 13.78 -5.26 -9.80
N GLN A 151 14.02 -6.21 -10.71
CA GLN A 151 14.80 -7.42 -10.42
C GLN A 151 16.24 -7.07 -10.00
N THR A 152 16.89 -6.18 -10.74
CA THR A 152 18.27 -5.73 -10.43
C THR A 152 18.34 -5.03 -9.08
N LEU A 153 17.33 -4.20 -8.76
CA LEU A 153 17.23 -3.52 -7.48
C LEU A 153 17.04 -4.53 -6.34
N PHE A 154 16.12 -5.49 -6.48
CA PHE A 154 15.86 -6.51 -5.48
C PHE A 154 17.09 -7.39 -5.21
N ASP A 155 17.67 -7.97 -6.27
CA ASP A 155 18.89 -8.77 -6.14
C ASP A 155 20.03 -7.93 -5.57
N GLY A 156 20.06 -6.66 -5.94
CA GLY A 156 21.16 -5.78 -5.61
C GLY A 156 21.19 -5.29 -4.18
N LYS A 157 20.03 -4.92 -3.63
CA LYS A 157 19.86 -4.22 -2.36
C LYS A 157 19.16 -5.07 -1.29
N VAL A 158 18.35 -6.04 -1.67
CA VAL A 158 17.56 -6.85 -0.73
C VAL A 158 18.18 -8.23 -0.56
N LYS A 159 18.56 -8.91 -1.65
CA LYS A 159 19.13 -10.26 -1.57
C LYS A 159 20.59 -10.27 -1.09
N ARG A 160 21.40 -9.31 -1.55
CA ARG A 160 22.82 -9.20 -1.18
C ARG A 160 23.04 -8.62 0.21
N SER A 161 22.17 -7.72 0.63
CA SER A 161 22.22 -7.17 1.96
C SER A 161 21.79 -8.23 2.97
N ARG A 162 22.39 -8.21 4.16
CA ARG A 162 22.32 -9.24 5.19
C ARG A 162 20.96 -9.30 5.92
N TRP A 163 19.86 -8.96 5.24
CA TRP A 163 18.48 -8.89 5.77
C TRP A 163 18.02 -10.21 6.39
N GLY A 164 18.52 -11.36 5.91
CA GLY A 164 18.24 -12.68 6.49
C GLY A 164 18.89 -12.93 7.87
N ALA A 165 19.88 -12.14 8.28
CA ALA A 165 20.51 -12.22 9.60
C ALA A 165 19.81 -11.34 10.65
N LEU A 166 18.98 -10.38 10.22
CA LEU A 166 18.11 -9.63 11.12
C LEU A 166 16.93 -10.52 11.50
N LYS A 167 17.08 -11.24 12.61
CA LYS A 167 15.95 -11.82 13.31
C LYS A 167 15.07 -10.67 13.78
N TRP A 168 14.01 -10.38 13.03
CA TRP A 168 12.89 -9.52 13.41
C TRP A 168 12.08 -10.21 14.53
N ARG A 169 12.69 -10.36 15.70
CA ARG A 169 12.02 -10.74 16.95
C ARG A 169 11.29 -9.54 17.54
#